data_AF-A0A090VU70-F1
#
_entry.id   AF-A0A090VU70-F1
#
_cell.length_a   1.000
_cell.length_b   1.000
_cell.length_c   1.000
_cell.angle_alpha   90.00
_cell.angle_beta   90.00
_cell.angle_gamma   90.00
#
_symmetry.space_group_name_H-M   'P 1'
#
loop_
_entity.id
_entity.type
_entity.pdbx_description
1 polymer ?
#
loop_
_entity_poly.entity_id
_entity_poly.type
_entity_poly.pdbx_seq_one_letter_code
_entity_poly.pdbx_strand_id
1 'polypeptide(L)'
;MARGDIPLTHLYHAYPNNITKETILQRFSVAGITSFETMYFNEFFSDKFTTLQFKHFLRPFNISQRYKPQLVLISRFAIGDMNNPERHENVTFGSLRKGYTESGFEINKLLFGFGLSFTYRYGGYHLPNFEDNIAFKFTFNLTL
;
A
#
# COMPACT_ATOMS: atom_id res chain seq x y z
N MET A 1 -4.31 -19.70 1.87
CA MET A 1 -5.58 -20.06 2.53
C MET A 1 -5.26 -20.49 3.94
N ALA A 2 -5.72 -19.75 4.95
CA ALA A 2 -5.59 -20.19 6.34
C ALA A 2 -6.90 -20.91 6.73
N ARG A 3 -6.81 -22.09 7.35
CA ARG A 3 -7.95 -22.94 7.73
C ARG A 3 -7.92 -23.12 9.26
N GLY A 4 -8.95 -22.66 9.97
CA GLY A 4 -9.12 -22.83 11.42
C GLY A 4 -9.67 -21.59 12.13
N ASP A 5 -9.83 -21.66 13.44
CA ASP A 5 -10.12 -20.51 14.32
C ASP A 5 -8.80 -19.79 14.62
N ILE A 6 -8.54 -18.68 13.93
CA ILE A 6 -7.23 -18.03 13.90
C ILE A 6 -7.29 -16.74 14.73
N PRO A 7 -6.39 -16.53 15.71
CA PRO A 7 -6.35 -15.29 16.47
C PRO A 7 -6.07 -14.10 15.54
N LEU A 8 -6.55 -12.92 15.92
CA LEU A 8 -6.49 -11.69 15.10
C LEU A 8 -5.07 -11.35 14.60
N THR A 9 -4.05 -11.79 15.33
CA THR A 9 -2.62 -11.62 15.02
C THR A 9 -2.13 -12.45 13.83
N HIS A 10 -2.83 -13.53 13.49
CA HIS A 10 -2.51 -14.44 12.39
C HIS A 10 -3.47 -14.26 11.18
N LEU A 11 -4.46 -13.38 11.29
CA LEU A 11 -5.26 -12.94 10.14
C LEU A 11 -4.41 -12.08 9.22
N TYR A 12 -4.67 -12.15 7.91
CA TYR A 12 -3.89 -11.39 6.95
C TYR A 12 -4.20 -9.91 7.06
N HIS A 13 -3.20 -9.17 7.52
CA HIS A 13 -3.10 -7.72 7.40
C HIS A 13 -2.48 -7.45 6.04
N ALA A 14 -3.21 -6.80 5.13
CA ALA A 14 -2.80 -6.59 3.75
C ALA A 14 -1.64 -5.60 3.60
N TYR A 15 -0.48 -5.95 4.19
CA TYR A 15 0.74 -5.16 4.28
C TYR A 15 0.48 -3.65 4.30
N PRO A 16 -0.35 -3.13 5.23
CA PRO A 16 -0.66 -1.71 5.27
C PRO A 16 0.60 -0.95 5.65
N ASN A 17 0.91 0.10 4.90
CA ASN A 17 2.08 0.95 5.19
C ASN A 17 1.68 2.41 5.47
N ASN A 18 0.40 2.70 5.70
CA ASN A 18 -0.07 4.05 5.98
C ASN A 18 -0.31 4.26 7.48
N ILE A 19 0.54 5.05 8.11
CA ILE A 19 0.41 5.43 9.52
C ILE A 19 -0.59 6.60 9.62
N THR A 20 -1.53 6.53 10.56
CA THR A 20 -2.44 7.63 10.90
C THR A 20 -1.66 8.76 11.61
N LYS A 21 -1.01 9.63 10.82
CA LYS A 21 -0.41 10.89 11.29
C LYS A 21 -0.87 12.05 10.42
N GLU A 22 -1.12 13.20 11.06
CA GLU A 22 -1.76 14.40 10.48
C GLU A 22 -0.96 15.04 9.33
N THR A 23 0.38 14.95 9.33
CA THR A 23 1.21 15.59 8.31
C THR A 23 1.89 14.58 7.39
N ILE A 24 1.78 14.81 6.07
CA ILE A 24 2.41 14.01 5.00
C ILE A 24 3.93 13.84 5.25
N LEU A 25 4.58 14.88 5.78
CA LEU A 25 6.01 14.90 6.10
C LEU A 25 6.42 14.01 7.30
N GLN A 26 5.48 13.59 8.14
CA GLN A 26 5.76 12.77 9.34
C GLN A 26 5.51 11.26 9.12
N ARG A 27 5.07 10.88 7.91
CA ARG A 27 4.82 9.48 7.51
C ARG A 27 6.08 8.83 6.93
N PHE A 28 7.21 8.94 7.64
CA PHE A 28 8.44 8.21 7.30
C PHE A 28 8.21 6.70 7.45
N SER A 29 8.17 5.98 6.34
CA SER A 29 8.26 4.52 6.31
C SER A 29 9.00 4.10 5.05
N VAL A 30 9.87 3.09 5.16
CA VAL A 30 10.50 2.46 4.00
C VAL A 30 9.36 1.82 3.20
N ALA A 31 9.20 2.23 1.94
CA ALA A 31 8.18 1.64 1.06
C ALA A 31 8.38 0.11 1.04
N GLY A 32 7.37 -0.63 1.50
CA GLY A 32 7.39 -2.08 1.43
C GLY A 32 7.28 -2.49 -0.02
N ILE A 33 8.09 -3.47 -0.42
CA ILE A 33 8.18 -3.92 -1.82
C ILE A 33 6.80 -4.40 -2.33
N THR A 34 5.93 -4.85 -1.42
CA THR A 34 4.61 -5.45 -1.69
C THR A 34 3.46 -4.84 -0.87
N SER A 35 3.65 -3.68 -0.23
CA SER A 35 2.63 -3.06 0.64
C SER A 35 1.58 -2.25 -0.10
N PHE A 36 0.39 -2.13 0.50
CA PHE A 36 -0.59 -1.12 0.12
C PHE A 36 -0.22 0.20 0.80
N GLU A 37 0.10 1.22 0.00
CA GLU A 37 0.68 2.45 0.53
C GLU A 37 -0.35 3.39 1.15
N THR A 38 -1.61 3.28 0.74
CA THR A 38 -2.74 4.13 1.17
C THR A 38 -3.68 3.45 2.18
N MET A 39 -3.55 2.14 2.39
CA MET A 39 -4.34 1.38 3.35
C MET A 39 -3.87 1.64 4.78
N TYR A 40 -4.79 1.99 5.67
CA TYR A 40 -4.45 2.23 7.08
C TYR A 40 -4.25 0.92 7.84
N PHE A 41 -3.45 1.01 8.90
CA PHE A 41 -3.35 -0.09 9.86
C PHE A 41 -4.72 -0.40 10.47
N ASN A 42 -5.01 -1.69 10.64
CA ASN A 42 -6.27 -2.22 11.17
C ASN A 42 -7.54 -1.83 10.38
N GLU A 43 -7.40 -1.30 9.16
CA GLU A 43 -8.56 -0.92 8.36
C GLU A 43 -9.33 -2.15 7.86
N PHE A 44 -8.60 -3.17 7.42
CA PHE A 44 -9.19 -4.40 6.89
C PHE A 44 -8.56 -5.66 7.45
N PHE A 45 -9.40 -6.62 7.80
CA PHE A 45 -9.01 -7.98 8.12
C PHE A 45 -9.79 -8.94 7.23
N SER A 46 -9.16 -10.03 6.82
CA SER A 46 -9.81 -11.06 6.00
C SER A 46 -9.19 -12.42 6.29
N ASP A 47 -10.03 -13.46 6.43
CA ASP A 47 -9.58 -14.86 6.58
C ASP A 47 -9.24 -15.48 5.21
N LYS A 48 -9.89 -14.97 4.17
CA LYS A 48 -9.69 -15.32 2.76
C LYS A 48 -9.50 -14.05 1.98
N PHE A 49 -8.39 -13.95 1.27
CA PHE A 49 -8.10 -12.78 0.45
C PHE A 49 -7.29 -13.20 -0.79
N THR A 50 -7.30 -12.33 -1.77
CA THR A 50 -6.45 -12.40 -2.96
C THR A 50 -5.96 -10.99 -3.25
N THR A 51 -4.66 -10.85 -3.52
CA THR A 51 -4.05 -9.59 -3.93
C THR A 51 -3.42 -9.73 -5.30
N LEU A 52 -3.61 -8.72 -6.15
CA LEU A 52 -2.92 -8.57 -7.43
C LEU A 52 -2.05 -7.31 -7.36
N GLN A 53 -0.82 -7.41 -7.84
CA GLN A 53 0.11 -6.29 -7.91
C GLN A 53 0.70 -6.22 -9.30
N PHE A 54 0.53 -5.06 -9.93
CA PHE A 54 1.09 -4.75 -11.24
C PHE A 54 2.12 -3.63 -11.08
N LYS A 55 3.33 -3.86 -11.58
CA LYS A 55 4.38 -2.86 -11.67
C LYS A 55 4.90 -2.80 -13.10
N HIS A 56 4.84 -1.61 -13.69
CA HIS A 56 5.38 -1.36 -15.02
C HIS A 56 6.59 -0.44 -14.92
N PHE A 57 7.76 -0.99 -15.24
CA PHE A 57 9.02 -0.27 -15.22
C PHE A 57 9.24 0.40 -16.58
N LEU A 58 9.20 1.73 -16.60
CA LEU A 58 9.55 2.48 -17.79
C LEU A 58 11.08 2.50 -17.97
N ARG A 59 11.51 2.74 -19.20
CA ARG A 59 12.93 2.96 -19.49
C ARG A 59 13.41 4.20 -18.71
N PRO A 60 14.59 4.16 -18.08
CA PRO A 60 15.13 5.34 -17.40
C PRO A 60 15.25 6.52 -18.35
N PHE A 61 14.93 7.71 -17.86
CA PHE A 61 15.10 8.94 -18.62
C PHE A 61 16.57 9.32 -18.63
N ASN A 62 17.19 9.36 -19.82
CA ASN A 62 18.60 9.72 -19.96
C ASN A 62 18.78 11.24 -19.96
N ILE A 63 18.71 11.87 -18.78
CA ILE A 63 18.90 13.32 -18.63
C ILE A 63 20.39 13.65 -18.61
N SER A 64 21.22 12.88 -17.89
CA SER A 64 22.67 12.99 -17.95
C SER A 64 23.37 11.66 -17.68
N GLN A 65 24.70 11.59 -17.82
CA GLN A 65 25.45 10.37 -17.53
C GLN A 65 25.27 9.90 -16.07
N ARG A 66 25.09 10.85 -15.13
CA ARG A 66 24.94 10.59 -13.69
C ARG A 66 23.49 10.64 -13.19
N TYR A 67 22.58 11.24 -13.96
CA TYR A 67 21.18 11.41 -13.57
C TYR A 67 20.26 10.70 -14.56
N LYS A 68 19.76 9.53 -14.13
CA LYS A 68 18.90 8.64 -14.93
C LYS A 68 17.69 8.19 -14.11
N PRO A 69 16.75 9.11 -13.82
CA PRO A 69 15.57 8.77 -13.04
C PRO A 69 14.72 7.73 -13.78
N GLN A 70 14.09 6.84 -13.02
CA GLN A 70 13.23 5.79 -13.57
C GLN A 70 11.83 5.91 -12.98
N LEU A 71 10.84 6.05 -13.86
CA LEU A 71 9.44 6.02 -13.48
C LEU A 71 8.94 4.56 -13.47
N VAL A 72 8.23 4.20 -12.41
CA VAL A 72 7.56 2.92 -12.25
C VAL A 72 6.10 3.20 -11.99
N LEU A 73 5.21 2.63 -12.80
CA LEU A 73 3.77 2.71 -12.57
C LEU A 73 3.34 1.51 -11.74
N ILE A 74 2.49 1.74 -10.74
CA ILE A 74 2.06 0.72 -9.80
C ILE A 74 0.54 0.71 -9.74
N SER A 75 -0.05 -0.47 -9.81
CA SER A 75 -1.46 -0.69 -9.54
C SER A 75 -1.60 -1.92 -8.65
N ARG A 76 -2.39 -1.81 -7.60
CA ARG A 76 -2.63 -2.91 -6.65
C ARG A 76 -4.12 -3.07 -6.42
N PHE A 77 -4.51 -4.32 -6.33
CA PHE A 77 -5.88 -4.73 -6.05
C PHE A 77 -5.88 -5.77 -4.94
N ALA A 78 -6.82 -5.68 -4.01
CA ALA A 78 -7.10 -6.72 -3.03
C ALA A 78 -8.60 -6.99 -2.98
N ILE A 79 -8.98 -8.25 -2.86
CA ILE A 79 -10.37 -8.64 -2.58
C ILE A 79 -10.35 -9.74 -1.54
N GLY A 80 -11.31 -9.74 -0.63
CA GLY A 80 -11.35 -10.72 0.43
C GLY A 80 -12.63 -10.65 1.23
N ASP A 81 -12.79 -11.60 2.13
CA ASP A 81 -13.90 -11.62 3.07
C ASP A 81 -13.42 -12.12 4.44
N MET A 82 -14.29 -12.02 5.44
CA MET A 82 -14.07 -12.54 6.78
C MET A 82 -15.27 -13.37 7.20
N ASN A 83 -15.05 -14.64 7.56
CA ASN A 83 -16.07 -15.42 8.24
C ASN A 83 -16.04 -15.11 9.75
N ASN A 84 -17.21 -14.99 10.34
CA ASN A 84 -17.40 -14.78 11.78
C ASN A 84 -16.70 -13.56 12.40
N PRO A 85 -16.84 -12.34 11.83
CA PRO A 85 -16.23 -11.14 12.40
C PRO A 85 -16.68 -10.85 13.84
N GLU A 86 -17.89 -11.30 14.22
CA GLU A 86 -18.45 -11.15 15.57
C GLU A 86 -17.65 -11.85 16.68
N ARG A 87 -16.79 -12.80 16.33
CA ARG A 87 -15.92 -13.49 17.32
C ARG A 87 -14.77 -12.61 17.82
N HIS A 88 -14.54 -11.47 17.18
CA HIS A 88 -13.49 -10.53 17.54
C HIS A 88 -14.08 -9.34 18.30
N GLU A 89 -14.24 -9.51 19.61
CA GLU A 89 -14.77 -8.46 20.48
C GLU A 89 -13.74 -7.34 20.72
N ASN A 90 -14.23 -6.12 20.94
CA ASN A 90 -13.45 -4.90 21.21
C ASN A 90 -12.48 -4.46 20.10
N VAL A 91 -12.70 -4.86 18.84
CA VAL A 91 -11.94 -4.37 17.68
C VAL A 91 -12.89 -3.99 16.55
N THR A 92 -12.76 -2.77 16.03
CA THR A 92 -13.53 -2.29 14.87
C THR A 92 -12.68 -2.43 13.61
N PHE A 93 -13.15 -3.21 12.64
CA PHE A 93 -12.47 -3.36 11.34
C PHE A 93 -13.45 -3.64 10.20
N GLY A 94 -13.01 -3.36 8.96
CA GLY A 94 -13.72 -3.75 7.75
C GLY A 94 -13.23 -5.08 7.17
N SER A 95 -14.00 -5.66 6.25
CA SER A 95 -13.52 -6.72 5.35
C SER A 95 -13.31 -6.17 3.94
N LEU A 96 -12.53 -6.86 3.09
CA LEU A 96 -12.19 -6.45 1.72
C LEU A 96 -13.25 -6.83 0.66
N ARG A 97 -14.51 -7.02 1.06
CA ARG A 97 -15.60 -7.52 0.20
C ARG A 97 -15.88 -6.68 -1.05
N LYS A 98 -15.70 -5.36 -0.97
CA LYS A 98 -15.95 -4.44 -2.09
C LYS A 98 -14.79 -4.38 -3.09
N GLY A 99 -13.67 -5.03 -2.78
CA GLY A 99 -12.42 -4.86 -3.51
C GLY A 99 -11.76 -3.52 -3.18
N TYR A 100 -10.49 -3.58 -2.84
CA TYR A 100 -9.61 -2.45 -2.57
C TYR A 100 -8.71 -2.22 -3.78
N THR A 101 -8.66 -0.99 -4.26
CA THR A 101 -7.80 -0.58 -5.37
C THR A 101 -6.97 0.63 -4.98
N GLU A 102 -5.68 0.56 -5.27
CA GLU A 102 -4.81 1.73 -5.28
C GLU A 102 -3.96 1.75 -6.55
N SER A 103 -3.59 2.94 -6.99
CA SER A 103 -2.63 3.09 -8.08
C SER A 103 -1.76 4.30 -7.83
N GLY A 104 -0.56 4.24 -8.35
CA GLY A 104 0.48 5.19 -8.03
C GLY A 104 1.63 5.10 -8.99
N PHE A 105 2.63 5.91 -8.73
CA PHE A 105 3.89 5.87 -9.44
C PHE A 105 5.04 6.14 -8.49
N GLU A 106 6.18 5.57 -8.83
CA GLU A 106 7.45 5.80 -8.16
C GLU A 106 8.44 6.43 -9.13
N ILE A 107 9.16 7.44 -8.69
CA ILE A 107 10.30 8.00 -9.40
C ILE A 107 11.54 7.63 -8.61
N ASN A 108 12.28 6.64 -9.12
CA ASN A 108 13.50 6.14 -8.50
C ASN A 108 14.74 6.83 -9.08
N LYS A 109 15.88 6.70 -8.38
CA LYS A 109 17.21 7.20 -8.80
C LYS A 109 17.24 8.72 -9.00
N LEU A 110 16.60 9.46 -8.09
CA LEU A 110 16.61 10.92 -8.09
C LEU A 110 17.97 11.46 -7.64
N LEU A 111 18.41 11.13 -6.42
CA LEU A 111 19.72 11.53 -5.87
C LEU A 111 20.23 10.38 -4.99
N PHE A 112 21.48 9.94 -5.13
CA PHE A 112 22.11 8.93 -4.23
C PHE A 112 21.30 7.64 -3.95
N GLY A 113 20.40 7.22 -4.85
CA GLY A 113 19.54 6.04 -4.64
C GLY A 113 18.17 6.35 -4.00
N PHE A 114 17.92 7.61 -3.63
CA PHE A 114 16.59 8.08 -3.21
C PHE A 114 15.60 8.10 -4.38
N GLY A 115 14.33 7.89 -4.04
CA GLY A 115 13.19 8.03 -4.92
C GLY A 115 11.99 8.59 -4.17
N LEU A 116 10.91 8.79 -4.92
CA LEU A 116 9.62 9.28 -4.43
C LEU A 116 8.54 8.30 -4.87
N SER A 117 7.53 8.09 -4.03
CA SER A 117 6.35 7.29 -4.31
C SER A 117 5.10 8.10 -4.05
N PHE A 118 4.19 8.10 -5.00
CA PHE A 118 2.86 8.71 -4.90
C PHE A 118 1.83 7.62 -5.19
N THR A 119 0.87 7.44 -4.30
CA THR A 119 -0.19 6.45 -4.46
C THR A 119 -1.54 7.06 -4.08
N TYR A 120 -2.58 6.63 -4.79
CA TYR A 120 -3.96 7.06 -4.58
C TYR A 120 -4.88 5.85 -4.48
N ARG A 121 -5.72 5.77 -3.43
CA ARG A 121 -6.80 4.78 -3.36
C ARG A 121 -8.05 5.27 -4.05
N TYR A 122 -8.76 4.36 -4.69
CA TYR A 122 -10.03 4.63 -5.34
C TYR A 122 -10.92 3.38 -5.25
N GLY A 123 -12.15 3.48 -5.77
CA GLY A 123 -13.08 2.34 -5.84
C GLY A 123 -13.89 2.14 -4.55
N GLY A 124 -14.13 0.87 -4.20
CA GLY A 124 -15.13 0.49 -3.18
C GLY A 124 -14.84 0.97 -1.74
N TYR A 125 -13.60 1.38 -1.48
CA TYR A 125 -13.16 1.92 -0.20
C TYR A 125 -12.55 3.31 -0.33
N HIS A 126 -13.05 4.14 -1.23
CA HIS A 126 -12.69 5.56 -1.29
C HIS A 126 -13.23 6.30 -0.04
N LEU A 127 -12.41 7.18 0.53
CA LEU A 127 -12.73 7.95 1.73
C LEU A 127 -13.29 9.34 1.37
N PRO A 128 -14.19 9.92 2.18
CA PRO A 128 -14.81 11.21 1.87
C PRO A 128 -13.80 12.36 1.67
N ASN A 129 -12.72 12.37 2.45
CA ASN A 129 -11.68 13.39 2.33
C ASN A 129 -10.65 12.96 1.29
N PHE A 130 -10.40 13.84 0.32
CA PHE A 130 -9.44 13.57 -0.76
C PHE A 130 -8.03 13.25 -0.23
N GLU A 131 -7.56 13.98 0.79
CA GLU A 131 -6.22 13.84 1.35
C GLU A 131 -5.98 12.48 2.02
N ASP A 132 -7.03 11.90 2.61
CA ASP A 132 -6.98 10.56 3.23
C ASP A 132 -6.80 9.44 2.19
N ASN A 133 -7.08 9.73 0.92
CA ASN A 133 -6.89 8.80 -0.18
C ASN A 133 -5.49 8.85 -0.79
N ILE A 134 -4.63 9.79 -0.38
CA ILE A 134 -3.28 9.99 -0.93
C ILE A 134 -2.21 9.48 0.04
N ALA A 135 -1.20 8.81 -0.50
CA ALA A 135 0.05 8.52 0.18
C ALA A 135 1.22 9.06 -0.63
N PHE A 136 2.05 9.88 0.01
CA PHE A 136 3.35 10.32 -0.51
C PHE A 136 4.46 9.81 0.40
N LYS A 137 5.47 9.16 -0.19
CA LYS A 137 6.57 8.53 0.55
C LYS A 137 7.90 8.72 -0.16
N PHE A 138 8.97 8.78 0.63
CA PHE A 138 10.33 8.70 0.14
C PHE A 138 10.74 7.23 0.06
N THR A 139 11.34 6.83 -1.06
CA THR A 139 11.89 5.49 -1.26
C THR A 139 13.41 5.57 -1.25
N PHE A 140 14.07 4.48 -0.83
CA PHE A 140 15.51 4.37 -0.91
C PHE A 140 15.87 2.99 -1.43
N ASN A 141 16.50 2.93 -2.60
CA ASN A 141 16.97 1.69 -3.20
C ASN A 141 18.48 1.59 -3.02
N LEU A 142 18.89 0.73 -2.10
CA LEU A 142 20.29 0.41 -1.83
C LEU A 142 20.74 -0.62 -2.89
N THR A 143 21.21 -0.15 -4.03
CA THR A 143 22.02 -0.98 -4.94
C THR A 143 23.44 -1.01 -4.40
N LEU A 144 23.80 -2.12 -3.73
CA LEU A 144 25.18 -2.50 -3.40
C LEU A 144 25.95 -2.91 -4.64
#